data_AF-A0A1F8SHU0-F1
#
_entry.id   AF-A0A1F8SHU0-F1
#
_cell.length_a   1.000
_cell.length_b   1.000
_cell.length_c   1.000
_cell.angle_alpha   90.00
_cell.angle_beta   90.00
_cell.angle_gamma   90.00
#
_symmetry.space_group_name_H-M   'P 1'
#
loop_
_entity.id
_entity.type
_entity.pdbx_description
1 polymer ?
#
loop_
_entity_poly.entity_id
_entity_poly.type
_entity_poly.pdbx_seq_one_letter_code
_entity_poly.pdbx_strand_id
1 'polypeptide(L)' 'MKAKELLGKEVIDVDAKVVGKVVDIDLDIGKATILDISVKTGFTKKVSISPRDIDKIGDKVLLKVAKDKMKKA' A
#
# COMPACT_ATOMS: atom_id res chain seq x y z
N MET A 1 -6.93 -10.90 9.12
CA MET A 1 -7.32 -10.22 7.88
C MET A 1 -7.04 -11.13 6.71
N LYS A 2 -7.94 -11.21 5.73
CA LYS A 2 -7.71 -11.93 4.47
C LYS A 2 -7.11 -10.99 3.43
N ALA A 3 -6.22 -11.46 2.56
CA ALA A 3 -5.59 -10.62 1.53
C ALA A 3 -6.62 -9.88 0.65
N LYS A 4 -7.73 -10.53 0.30
CA LYS A 4 -8.85 -9.92 -0.44
C LYS A 4 -9.44 -8.67 0.24
N GLU A 5 -9.39 -8.60 1.58
CA GLU A 5 -9.91 -7.45 2.33
C GLU A 5 -9.04 -6.20 2.16
N LEU A 6 -7.77 -6.34 1.75
CA LEU A 6 -6.88 -5.20 1.50
C LEU A 6 -7.24 -4.46 0.20
N LEU A 7 -7.74 -5.18 -0.80
CA LEU A 7 -8.05 -4.62 -2.10
C LEU A 7 -9.13 -3.53 -1.97
N GLY A 8 -8.89 -2.38 -2.62
CA GLY A 8 -9.77 -1.22 -2.60
C GLY A 8 -9.67 -0.35 -1.34
N LYS A 9 -8.94 -0.76 -0.30
CA LYS A 9 -8.72 0.08 0.89
C LYS A 9 -7.96 1.35 0.50
N GLU A 10 -8.37 2.45 1.13
CA GLU A 10 -7.69 3.73 1.00
C GLU A 10 -6.37 3.72 1.77
N VAL A 11 -5.33 4.26 1.15
CA VAL A 11 -3.98 4.35 1.72
C VAL A 11 -3.69 5.80 2.04
N ILE A 12 -3.33 6.06 3.30
CA ILE A 12 -3.05 7.39 3.84
C ILE A 12 -1.62 7.42 4.36
N ASP A 13 -0.90 8.50 4.07
CA ASP A 13 0.46 8.71 4.57
C ASP A 13 0.51 9.27 5.99
N VAL A 14 1.72 9.43 6.53
CA VAL A 14 1.95 9.98 7.88
C VAL A 14 1.48 11.44 8.03
N ASP A 15 1.32 12.17 6.93
CA ASP A 15 0.85 13.57 6.91
C ASP A 15 -0.67 13.65 6.69
N ALA A 16 -1.39 12.53 6.84
CA ALA A 16 -2.83 12.40 6.60
C ALA A 16 -3.27 12.68 5.15
N LYS A 17 -2.35 12.60 4.17
CA LYS A 17 -2.67 12.76 2.75
C LYS A 17 -3.08 11.42 2.13
N VAL A 18 -4.10 11.47 1.27
CA VAL A 18 -4.50 10.29 0.48
C VAL A 18 -3.43 9.99 -0.57
N VAL A 19 -2.87 8.79 -0.47
CA VAL A 19 -1.92 8.25 -1.46
C VAL A 19 -2.71 7.69 -2.63
N GLY A 20 -3.68 6.82 -2.35
CA GLY A 20 -4.47 6.12 -3.35
C GLY A 20 -5.27 4.96 -2.77
N LYS A 21 -5.55 3.95 -3.61
CA LYS A 21 -6.20 2.70 -3.20
C LYS A 21 -5.37 1.48 -3.55
N VAL A 22 -5.40 0.46 -2.72
CA VAL A 22 -4.76 -0.83 -3.00
C VAL A 22 -5.45 -1.48 -4.19
N VAL A 23 -4.68 -1.88 -5.20
CA VAL A 23 -5.19 -2.55 -6.41
C VAL A 23 -4.57 -3.92 -6.63
N ASP A 24 -3.45 -4.23 -5.99
CA ASP A 24 -2.77 -5.52 -6.11
C ASP A 24 -1.91 -5.82 -4.88
N ILE A 25 -1.53 -7.09 -4.74
CA ILE A 25 -0.67 -7.59 -3.65
C ILE A 25 0.35 -8.55 -4.25
N ASP A 26 1.64 -8.21 -4.13
CA ASP A 26 2.71 -9.09 -4.57
C ASP A 26 3.09 -10.08 -3.45
N LEU A 27 3.12 -11.36 -3.81
CA LEU A 27 3.37 -12.48 -2.90
C LEU A 27 4.55 -13.33 -3.38
N ASP A 28 5.49 -13.59 -2.50
CA ASP A 28 6.46 -14.66 -2.66
C ASP A 28 5.78 -15.98 -2.29
N ILE A 29 5.39 -16.77 -3.28
CA ILE A 29 4.72 -18.06 -3.11
C ILE A 29 5.64 -19.07 -2.42
N GLY A 30 6.95 -19.03 -2.67
CA GLY A 30 7.92 -19.94 -2.09
C GLY A 30 8.08 -19.74 -0.58
N LYS A 31 7.93 -18.49 -0.11
CA LYS A 31 7.99 -18.13 1.31
C LYS A 31 6.62 -17.93 1.96
N ALA A 32 5.55 -17.93 1.17
CA ALA A 32 4.21 -17.51 1.59
C ALA A 32 4.19 -16.12 2.27
N THR A 33 4.98 -15.17 1.77
CA THR A 33 5.11 -13.81 2.35
C THR A 33 4.71 -12.72 1.36
N ILE A 34 4.05 -11.68 1.85
CA ILE A 34 3.75 -10.47 1.06
C ILE A 34 5.03 -9.65 0.89
N LEU A 35 5.36 -9.32 -0.37
CA LEU A 35 6.52 -8.50 -0.72
C LEU A 35 6.17 -7.00 -0.68
N ASP A 36 5.08 -6.63 -1.35
CA ASP A 36 4.55 -5.27 -1.37
C ASP A 36 3.06 -5.24 -1.76
N ILE A 37 2.44 -4.08 -1.54
CA ILE A 37 1.10 -3.78 -2.04
C ILE A 37 1.20 -2.71 -3.12
N SER A 38 0.50 -2.92 -4.23
CA SER A 38 0.40 -1.92 -5.29
C SER A 38 -0.73 -0.96 -5.01
N VAL A 39 -0.41 0.33 -4.96
CA VAL A 39 -1.36 1.41 -4.70
C VAL A 39 -1.50 2.26 -5.95
N LYS A 40 -2.72 2.40 -6.47
CA LYS A 40 -3.01 3.26 -7.63
C LYS A 40 -3.02 4.73 -7.20
N THR A 41 -2.11 5.53 -7.75
CA THR A 41 -1.91 6.95 -7.43
C THR A 41 -2.31 7.83 -8.63
N GLY A 42 -3.61 8.07 -8.80
CA GLY A 42 -4.16 8.78 -9.97
C GLY A 42 -4.62 7.82 -11.07
N PHE A 43 -4.67 8.28 -12.33
CA PHE A 43 -5.37 7.54 -13.39
C PHE A 43 -4.59 6.30 -13.90
N THR A 44 -3.28 6.46 -14.11
CA THR A 44 -2.40 5.43 -14.70
C THR A 44 -1.24 5.00 -13.81
N LYS A 45 -0.89 5.78 -12.77
CA LYS A 45 0.29 5.52 -11.95
C LYS A 45 -0.01 4.54 -10.83
N LYS A 46 0.95 3.67 -10.53
CA LYS A 46 0.96 2.79 -9.36
C LYS A 46 2.25 3.03 -8.58
N VAL A 47 2.21 2.74 -7.29
CA VAL A 47 3.40 2.72 -6.42
C VAL A 47 3.34 1.44 -5.60
N SER A 48 4.47 0.73 -5.52
CA SER A 48 4.60 -0.41 -4.61
C SER A 48 4.99 0.07 -3.22
N ILE A 49 4.28 -0.42 -2.21
CA ILE A 49 4.51 -0.08 -0.81
C ILE A 49 4.93 -1.33 -0.06
N SER A 50 6.12 -1.31 0.53
CA SER A 50 6.63 -2.42 1.34
C SER A 50 5.85 -2.53 2.65
N PRO A 51 5.61 -3.75 3.19
CA PRO A 51 5.05 -3.94 4.52
C PRO A 51 5.83 -3.20 5.63
N ARG A 52 7.11 -2.90 5.42
CA ARG A 52 7.95 -2.14 6.37
C ARG A 52 7.47 -0.69 6.54
N ASP A 53 6.98 -0.11 5.45
CA ASP A 53 6.49 1.27 5.40
C ASP A 53 5.03 1.40 5.86
N ILE A 54 4.36 0.28 6.14
CA ILE A 54 3.01 0.24 6.70
C ILE A 54 3.10 0.37 8.22
N ASP A 55 2.32 1.31 8.77
CA ASP A 55 2.14 1.49 10.21
C ASP A 55 1.03 0.59 10.74
N LYS A 56 -0.17 0.74 10.18
CA LYS A 56 -1.35 0.02 10.65
C LYS A 56 -2.31 -0.29 9.50
N ILE A 57 -3.02 -1.39 9.64
CA ILE A 57 -4.07 -1.80 8.72
C ILE A 57 -5.37 -1.97 9.51
N GLY A 58 -6.36 -1.17 9.17
CA GLY A 58 -7.72 -1.22 9.71
C GLY A 58 -8.73 -0.98 8.59
N ASP A 59 -9.63 -0.01 8.76
CA ASP A 59 -10.52 0.44 7.66
C ASP A 59 -9.73 0.99 6.49
N LYS A 60 -8.63 1.69 6.79
CA LYS A 60 -7.63 2.23 5.87
C LYS A 60 -6.25 1.62 6.14
N VAL A 61 -5.33 1.80 5.21
CA VAL A 61 -3.91 1.47 5.38
C VAL A 61 -3.17 2.76 5.71
N LEU A 62 -2.50 2.81 6.86
CA LEU A 62 -1.70 3.95 7.29
C LEU A 62 -0.23 3.67 7.04
N LEU A 63 0.49 4.64 6.49
CA LEU A 63 1.93 4.52 6.20
C LEU A 63 2.76 5.34 7.20
N LYS A 64 3.98 4.85 7.46
CA LYS A 64 4.99 5.54 8.29
C LYS A 64 5.72 6.66 7.54
N VAL A 65 5.57 6.70 6.22
CA VAL A 65 6.32 7.59 5.33
C VAL A 65 5.38 8.53 4.59
N ALA A 66 5.82 9.77 4.39
CA ALA A 66 5.08 10.78 3.63
C ALA A 66 5.06 10.43 2.13
N LYS A 67 3.94 10.67 1.46
CA LYS A 67 3.74 10.45 0.02
C LYS A 67 4.81 11.11 -0.83
N ASP A 68 5.24 12.28 -0.42
CA ASP A 68 6.21 13.11 -1.14
C ASP A 68 7.64 12.53 -1.08
N LYS A 69 7.90 11.60 -0.15
CA LYS A 69 9.19 10.88 -0.02
C LYS A 69 9.18 9.49 -0.66
N MET A 70 8.05 9.03 -1.20
CA MET A 70 7.97 7.74 -1.86
C MET A 70 8.59 7.83 -3.26
N LYS A 71 9.51 6.91 -3.58
CA LYS A 71 10.02 6.80 -4.95
C LYS A 71 8.88 6.29 -5.85
N LYS A 72 8.59 7.08 -6.89
CA LYS A 72 7.69 6.65 -7.96
C LYS A 72 8.46 5.65 -8.82
N ALA A 73 7.94 4.43 -8.92
CA ALA A 73 8.40 3.46 -9.92
C ALA A 73 7.87 3.87 -11.31
#